data_AF-A0A820HVF0-F1
#
_entry.id   AF-A0A820HVF0-F1
#
_cell.length_a   1.000
_cell.length_b   1.000
_cell.length_c   1.000
_cell.angle_alpha   90.00
_cell.angle_beta   90.00
_cell.angle_gamma   90.00
#
_symmetry.space_group_name_H-M   'P 1'
#
loop_
_entity.id
_entity.type
_entity.pdbx_description
1 polymer ?
#
loop_
_entity_poly.entity_id
_entity_poly.type
_entity_poly.pdbx_seq_one_letter_code
_entity_poly.pdbx_strand_id
1 'polypeptide(L)'
;MAIYLFSEHVSAAIKRELTEEAINSNANGAKHVDELFKTADSIYKGYVDDPRNTDNAWIETEATNMHDETGELTKDLKLEAGDDASHVKWYRLDRDHNLYASHEKTIQMVIEKHGAYEYWHDHPNSTKSTL
;
A
#
# COMPACT_ATOMS: atom_id res chain seq x y z
N MET A 1 26.37 17.55 -16.48
CA MET A 1 26.33 17.01 -15.11
C MET A 1 25.47 15.76 -15.17
N ALA A 2 26.07 14.57 -15.08
CA ALA A 2 25.32 13.31 -15.14
C ALA A 2 25.11 12.82 -13.71
N ILE A 3 23.87 12.87 -13.24
CA ILE A 3 23.48 12.25 -11.98
C ILE A 3 23.26 10.77 -12.32
N TYR A 4 24.16 9.91 -11.88
CA TYR A 4 23.96 8.47 -11.90
C TYR A 4 23.05 8.11 -10.73
N LEU A 5 21.81 7.71 -11.01
CA LEU A 5 20.92 7.10 -10.03
C LEU A 5 21.06 5.58 -10.14
N PHE A 6 21.50 4.94 -9.06
CA PHE A 6 21.34 3.49 -8.89
C PHE A 6 19.84 3.23 -8.77
N SER A 7 19.24 2.62 -9.79
CA SER A 7 17.83 2.21 -9.72
C SER A 7 17.75 0.85 -9.07
N GLU A 8 17.10 0.77 -7.91
CA GLU A 8 16.46 -0.46 -7.47
C GLU A 8 15.28 -0.75 -8.42
N HIS A 9 14.96 -2.03 -8.66
CA HIS A 9 13.70 -2.37 -9.34
C HIS A 9 12.54 -2.11 -8.39
N VAL A 10 11.48 -1.44 -8.85
CA VAL A 10 10.30 -1.09 -8.03
C VAL A 10 9.74 -2.30 -7.27
N SER A 11 9.68 -3.47 -7.90
CA SER A 11 9.23 -4.70 -7.25
C SER A 11 10.16 -5.18 -6.13
N ALA A 12 11.47 -5.02 -6.27
CA ALA A 12 12.42 -5.35 -5.21
C ALA A 12 12.28 -4.37 -4.03
N ALA A 13 12.10 -3.09 -4.32
CA ALA A 13 11.88 -2.05 -3.31
C ALA A 13 10.61 -2.31 -2.51
N ILE A 14 9.46 -2.54 -3.17
CA ILE A 14 8.18 -2.82 -2.49
C ILE A 14 8.30 -4.03 -1.57
N LYS A 15 8.94 -5.11 -2.03
CA LYS A 15 9.12 -6.32 -1.23
C LYS A 15 10.00 -6.06 -0.01
N ARG A 16 11.11 -5.34 -0.20
CA ARG A 16 12.04 -4.98 0.87
C ARG A 16 11.35 -4.11 1.92
N GLU A 17 10.73 -3.01 1.51
CA GLU A 17 10.02 -2.07 2.40
C GLU A 17 8.91 -2.79 3.21
N LEU A 18 8.09 -3.63 2.56
CA LEU A 18 7.07 -4.41 3.26
C LEU A 18 7.68 -5.34 4.32
N THR A 19 8.82 -5.95 4.01
CA THR A 19 9.50 -6.89 4.89
C THR A 19 10.19 -6.17 6.06
N GLU A 20 10.81 -5.02 5.81
CA GLU A 20 11.54 -4.24 6.81
C GLU A 20 10.59 -3.51 7.76
N GLU A 21 9.51 -2.93 7.24
CA GLU A 21 8.66 -2.03 8.03
C GLU A 21 7.47 -2.69 8.69
N ALA A 22 7.02 -3.84 8.19
CA ALA A 22 5.74 -4.41 8.62
C ALA A 22 5.76 -5.88 9.03
N ILE A 23 6.81 -6.65 8.72
CA ILE A 23 6.78 -8.12 8.86
C ILE A 23 7.99 -8.63 9.63
N ASN A 24 7.76 -9.46 10.65
CA ASN A 24 8.83 -10.25 11.25
C ASN A 24 9.25 -11.38 10.29
N SER A 25 10.38 -11.18 9.62
CA SER A 25 10.90 -12.00 8.53
C SER A 25 11.64 -13.26 8.99
N ASN A 26 11.04 -14.01 9.92
CA ASN A 26 11.48 -15.39 10.14
C ASN A 26 11.25 -16.26 8.87
N ALA A 27 11.87 -17.44 8.81
CA ALA A 27 11.89 -18.26 7.59
C ALA A 27 10.49 -18.60 7.02
N ASN A 28 9.47 -18.76 7.88
CA ASN A 28 8.10 -19.01 7.43
C ASN A 28 7.43 -17.73 6.93
N GLY A 29 7.64 -16.60 7.62
CA GLY A 29 7.17 -15.29 7.18
C GLY A 29 7.72 -14.90 5.82
N ALA A 30 9.01 -15.12 5.58
CA ALA A 30 9.64 -14.86 4.28
C ALA A 30 8.99 -15.66 3.15
N LYS A 31 8.69 -16.94 3.37
CA LYS A 31 8.00 -17.78 2.38
C LYS A 31 6.58 -17.29 2.09
N HIS A 32 5.82 -16.90 3.12
CA HIS A 32 4.46 -16.39 2.94
C HIS A 32 4.46 -15.04 2.20
N VAL A 33 5.43 -14.17 2.49
CA VAL A 33 5.65 -12.92 1.75
C VAL A 33 5.97 -13.20 0.29
N ASP A 34 6.81 -14.19 -0.01
CA ASP A 34 7.14 -14.56 -1.40
C ASP A 34 5.92 -15.02 -2.18
N GLU A 35 5.05 -15.84 -1.58
CA GLU A 35 3.80 -16.29 -2.20
C GLU A 35 2.79 -15.14 -2.34
N LEU A 36 2.65 -14.29 -1.33
CA LEU A 36 1.79 -13.11 -1.36
C LEU A 36 2.24 -12.12 -2.46
N PHE A 37 3.55 -11.96 -2.65
CA PHE A 37 4.09 -11.07 -3.67
C PHE A 37 3.76 -11.52 -5.11
N LYS A 38 3.39 -12.79 -5.32
CA LYS A 38 2.91 -13.26 -6.63
C LYS A 38 1.51 -12.75 -6.97
N THR A 39 0.75 -12.31 -5.97
CA THR A 39 -0.57 -11.69 -6.16
C THR A 39 -0.49 -10.17 -6.29
N ALA A 40 0.74 -9.61 -6.32
CA ALA A 40 0.99 -8.19 -6.48
C ALA A 40 0.38 -7.65 -7.77
N ASP A 41 -0.48 -6.65 -7.62
CA ASP A 41 -1.14 -5.96 -8.73
C ASP A 41 -0.96 -4.45 -8.59
N SER A 42 -0.52 -3.81 -9.68
CA SER A 42 -0.28 -2.36 -9.71
C SER A 42 -1.63 -1.64 -9.74
N ILE A 43 -1.89 -0.83 -8.72
CA ILE A 43 -3.13 -0.07 -8.54
C ILE A 43 -2.98 1.33 -9.11
N TYR A 44 -1.83 1.94 -8.84
CA TYR A 44 -1.55 3.30 -9.26
C TYR A 44 -0.10 3.45 -9.64
N LYS A 45 0.18 4.22 -10.69
CA LYS A 45 1.52 4.62 -11.07
C LYS A 45 1.50 6.03 -11.63
N GLY A 46 2.24 6.94 -11.01
CA GLY A 46 2.40 8.30 -11.51
C GLY A 46 2.55 9.34 -10.42
N TYR A 47 2.23 10.58 -10.79
CA TYR A 47 2.43 11.80 -10.02
C TYR A 47 1.70 11.83 -8.66
N VAL A 48 2.42 12.22 -7.61
CA VAL A 48 1.85 12.50 -6.29
C VAL A 48 1.87 14.00 -6.04
N ASP A 49 0.71 14.55 -5.69
CA ASP A 49 0.61 15.92 -5.18
C ASP A 49 1.23 15.98 -3.78
N ASP A 50 2.50 16.39 -3.72
CA ASP A 50 3.32 16.41 -2.52
C ASP A 50 3.89 17.82 -2.30
N PRO A 51 3.88 18.35 -1.06
CA PRO A 51 4.40 19.69 -0.76
C PRO A 51 5.88 19.90 -1.10
N ARG A 52 6.63 18.83 -1.37
CA ARG A 52 8.03 18.88 -1.82
C ARG A 52 8.19 19.14 -3.33
N ASN A 53 7.10 19.08 -4.10
CA ASN A 53 7.11 19.30 -5.53
C ASN A 53 7.52 20.75 -5.86
N THR A 54 8.25 20.92 -6.97
CA THR A 54 8.68 22.21 -7.55
C THR A 54 8.47 22.17 -9.05
N ASP A 55 8.65 23.30 -9.74
CA ASP A 55 8.53 23.41 -11.21
C ASP A 55 9.42 22.41 -11.98
N ASN A 56 10.52 21.95 -11.36
CA ASN A 56 11.52 21.11 -12.03
C ASN A 56 11.72 19.73 -11.37
N ALA A 57 10.98 19.42 -10.31
CA ALA A 57 11.09 18.15 -9.59
C ALA A 57 9.78 17.79 -8.91
N TRP A 58 9.31 16.56 -9.11
CA TRP A 58 8.09 16.04 -8.49
C TRP A 58 8.29 14.62 -7.98
N ILE A 59 7.37 14.19 -7.13
CA ILE A 59 7.32 12.81 -6.62
C ILE A 59 6.37 12.00 -7.47
N GLU A 60 6.81 10.81 -7.85
CA GLU A 60 5.96 9.76 -8.41
C GLU A 60 5.91 8.59 -7.44
N THR A 61 4.81 7.84 -7.48
CA THR A 61 4.67 6.61 -6.71
C THR A 61 4.10 5.49 -7.57
N GLU A 62 4.46 4.27 -7.22
CA GLU A 62 3.81 3.06 -7.70
C GLU A 62 3.20 2.35 -6.49
N ALA A 63 1.86 2.33 -6.42
CA ALA A 63 1.14 1.64 -5.38
C ALA A 63 0.69 0.28 -5.88
N THR A 64 1.06 -0.75 -5.14
CA THR A 64 0.78 -2.15 -5.48
C THR A 64 -0.01 -2.79 -4.37
N ASN A 65 -1.10 -3.47 -4.72
CA ASN A 65 -1.88 -4.26 -3.79
C ASN A 65 -1.49 -5.73 -3.90
N MET A 66 -1.24 -6.38 -2.76
CA MET A 66 -1.09 -7.82 -2.68
C MET A 66 -2.31 -8.34 -1.93
N HIS A 67 -3.16 -9.10 -2.61
CA HIS A 67 -4.41 -9.60 -2.05
C HIS A 67 -4.28 -11.08 -1.70
N ASP A 68 -4.71 -11.46 -0.50
CA ASP A 68 -4.81 -12.84 -0.04
C ASP A 68 -6.30 -13.21 0.07
N GLU A 69 -6.82 -13.79 -1.01
CA GLU A 69 -8.24 -14.15 -1.14
C GLU A 69 -8.69 -15.18 -0.08
N THR A 70 -7.79 -16.11 0.29
CA THR A 70 -8.13 -17.22 1.19
C THR A 70 -7.81 -16.90 2.66
N GLY A 71 -6.94 -15.91 2.91
CA GLY A 71 -6.41 -15.59 4.22
C GLY A 71 -5.30 -16.55 4.68
N GLU A 72 -4.96 -17.56 3.88
CA GLU A 72 -4.02 -18.61 4.28
C GLU A 72 -2.56 -18.13 4.31
N LEU A 73 -2.22 -17.13 3.49
CA LEU A 73 -0.87 -16.57 3.45
C LEU A 73 -0.66 -15.58 4.60
N THR A 74 -1.70 -14.82 4.95
CA THR A 74 -1.63 -13.71 5.91
C THR A 74 -1.96 -14.11 7.35
N LYS A 75 -2.69 -15.19 7.60
CA LYS A 75 -3.10 -15.62 8.94
C LYS A 75 -1.95 -15.84 9.93
N ASP A 76 -0.81 -16.33 9.44
CA ASP A 76 0.37 -16.65 10.25
C ASP A 76 1.47 -15.58 10.13
N LEU A 77 1.23 -14.50 9.38
CA LEU A 77 2.17 -13.38 9.29
C LEU A 77 2.16 -12.60 10.61
N LYS A 78 3.27 -12.70 11.33
CA LYS A 78 3.51 -11.86 12.50
C LYS A 78 3.96 -10.48 12.04
N LEU A 79 3.12 -9.48 12.29
CA LEU A 79 3.47 -8.09 12.04
C LEU A 79 4.42 -7.57 13.12
N GLU A 80 5.47 -6.87 12.71
CA GLU A 80 6.44 -6.21 13.58
C GLU A 80 6.88 -4.92 12.90
N ALA A 81 6.85 -3.83 13.66
CA ALA A 81 7.17 -2.52 13.11
C ALA A 81 8.69 -2.43 12.94
N GLY A 82 9.13 -1.97 11.77
CA GLY A 82 10.54 -1.68 11.50
C GLY A 82 11.04 -0.47 12.29
N ASP A 83 12.30 -0.12 12.08
CA ASP A 83 12.93 1.01 12.78
C ASP A 83 12.31 2.37 12.41
N ASP A 84 11.71 2.49 11.21
CA ASP A 84 11.04 3.70 10.73
C ASP A 84 9.52 3.72 11.02
N ALA A 85 8.97 2.65 11.59
CA ALA A 85 7.55 2.52 11.95
C ALA A 85 7.35 2.44 13.48
N SER A 86 6.50 3.31 14.02
CA SER A 86 6.19 3.25 15.46
C SER A 86 5.31 2.04 15.85
N HIS A 87 4.38 1.66 14.97
CA HIS A 87 3.42 0.58 15.18
C HIS A 87 2.97 0.04 13.83
N VAL A 88 2.68 -1.27 13.78
CA VAL A 88 2.07 -1.94 12.63
C VAL A 88 0.89 -2.79 13.07
N LYS A 89 -0.18 -2.79 12.28
CA LYS A 89 -1.35 -3.66 12.49
C LYS A 89 -2.09 -3.89 11.19
N TRP A 90 -2.80 -5.01 11.10
CA TRP A 90 -3.90 -5.13 10.16
C TRP A 90 -4.97 -4.10 10.53
N TYR A 91 -5.44 -3.37 9.53
CA TYR A 91 -6.46 -2.36 9.73
C TYR A 91 -7.67 -2.67 8.87
N ARG A 92 -8.84 -2.72 9.52
CA ARG A 92 -10.10 -2.90 8.82
C ARG A 92 -10.44 -1.60 8.13
N LEU A 93 -10.77 -1.68 6.84
CA LEU A 93 -11.21 -0.52 6.12
C LEU A 93 -12.69 -0.19 6.45
N ASP A 94 -12.96 1.02 6.95
CA ASP A 94 -14.25 1.72 7.10
C ASP A 94 -14.16 3.12 6.43
N ARG A 95 -15.24 3.92 6.44
CA ARG A 95 -15.27 5.22 5.73
C ARG A 95 -14.64 6.39 6.52
N ASP A 96 -14.37 6.25 7.82
CA ASP A 96 -13.99 7.37 8.69
C ASP A 96 -12.45 7.56 8.80
N HIS A 97 -11.69 7.02 7.84
CA HIS A 97 -10.24 7.12 7.95
C HIS A 97 -9.70 8.48 7.56
N ASN A 98 -8.84 9.01 8.42
CA ASN A 98 -7.92 10.07 8.09
C ASN A 98 -6.57 9.43 7.69
N LEU A 99 -6.50 8.88 6.47
CA LEU A 99 -5.23 8.40 5.90
C LEU A 99 -4.43 9.59 5.37
N TYR A 100 -3.11 9.53 5.52
CA TYR A 100 -2.24 10.61 5.10
C TYR A 100 -2.19 10.74 3.56
N ALA A 101 -2.38 11.97 3.08
CA ALA A 101 -2.17 12.37 1.68
C ALA A 101 -2.95 11.50 0.66
N SER A 102 -2.31 11.13 -0.45
CA SER A 102 -2.91 10.39 -1.57
C SER A 102 -3.24 8.93 -1.26
N HIS A 103 -2.96 8.44 -0.04
CA HIS A 103 -3.25 7.05 0.34
C HIS A 103 -4.75 6.72 0.27
N GLU A 104 -5.63 7.68 0.56
CA GLU A 104 -7.09 7.50 0.46
C GLU A 104 -7.51 7.10 -0.96
N LYS A 105 -6.96 7.78 -1.99
CA LYS A 105 -7.27 7.48 -3.40
C LYS A 105 -6.81 6.08 -3.80
N THR A 106 -5.61 5.69 -3.40
CA THR A 106 -5.09 4.34 -3.66
C THR A 106 -5.96 3.27 -3.00
N ILE A 107 -6.34 3.48 -1.74
CA ILE A 107 -7.20 2.55 -1.00
C ILE A 107 -8.58 2.46 -1.69
N GLN A 108 -9.16 3.58 -2.11
CA GLN A 108 -10.40 3.60 -2.88
C GLN A 108 -10.29 2.74 -4.14
N MET A 109 -9.22 2.88 -4.93
CA MET A 109 -9.01 2.05 -6.13
C MET A 109 -8.94 0.55 -5.80
N VAL A 110 -8.32 0.18 -4.67
CA VAL A 110 -8.27 -1.22 -4.19
C VAL A 110 -9.67 -1.75 -3.86
N ILE A 111 -10.47 -0.95 -3.16
CA ILE A 111 -11.85 -1.31 -2.80
C ILE A 111 -12.70 -1.50 -4.06
N GLU A 112 -12.57 -0.58 -5.01
CA GLU A 112 -13.31 -0.61 -6.25
C GLU A 112 -12.96 -1.86 -7.07
N LYS A 113 -11.66 -2.19 -7.12
CA LYS A 113 -11.14 -3.36 -7.83
C LYS A 113 -11.64 -4.68 -7.25
N HIS A 114 -11.69 -4.81 -5.93
CA HIS A 114 -12.11 -6.03 -5.24
C HIS A 114 -13.62 -6.09 -4.93
N GLY A 115 -14.39 -5.06 -5.32
CA GLY A 115 -15.83 -5.03 -5.07
C GLY A 115 -16.19 -4.97 -3.58
N ALA A 116 -15.30 -4.47 -2.71
CA ALA A 116 -15.47 -4.49 -1.25
C ALA A 116 -16.43 -3.40 -0.71
N TYR A 117 -17.38 -2.96 -1.55
CA TYR A 117 -18.27 -1.81 -1.32
C TYR A 117 -19.30 -2.02 -0.21
N GLU A 118 -19.68 -3.27 0.11
CA GLU A 118 -20.64 -3.56 1.18
C GLU A 118 -20.17 -3.06 2.55
N TYR A 119 -18.86 -2.85 2.73
CA TYR A 119 -18.29 -2.24 3.93
C TYR A 119 -18.17 -0.70 3.87
N TRP A 120 -18.41 -0.10 2.70
CA TRP A 120 -18.20 1.34 2.43
C TRP A 120 -19.49 2.17 2.29
N HIS A 121 -20.64 1.54 2.02
CA HIS A 121 -21.86 2.24 1.61
C HIS A 121 -23.08 2.16 2.54
N ASP A 122 -23.04 1.43 3.65
CA ASP A 122 -24.23 1.21 4.48
C ASP A 122 -24.56 2.36 5.47
N HIS A 123 -24.48 3.63 5.04
CA HIS A 123 -25.04 4.80 5.74
C HIS A 123 -25.56 5.89 4.78
N PRO A 124 -26.71 6.53 5.06
CA PRO A 124 -27.52 7.27 4.09
C PRO A 124 -27.14 8.76 3.95
N ASN A 125 -25.88 9.10 3.69
CA ASN A 125 -25.52 10.48 3.28
C ASN A 125 -24.18 10.50 2.51
N SER A 126 -24.24 10.52 1.17
CA SER A 126 -23.10 10.86 0.32
C SER A 126 -23.42 12.10 -0.53
N THR A 127 -23.03 13.27 -0.04
CA THR A 127 -22.83 14.43 -0.92
C THR A 127 -21.55 14.22 -1.71
N LYS A 128 -21.70 14.08 -3.03
CA LYS A 128 -20.61 14.01 -4.01
C LYS A 128 -19.75 15.28 -3.90
N SER A 129 -18.48 15.14 -3.54
CA SER A 129 -17.49 16.19 -3.75
C SER A 129 -16.74 15.90 -5.05
N THR A 130 -17.16 16.58 -6.10
CA THR A 130 -16.43 16.68 -7.37
C THR A 130 -15.23 17.59 -7.18
N LEU A 131 -14.05 17.12 -7.59
CA LEU A 131 -12.98 17.94 -8.15
C LEU A 131 -12.66 17.40 -9.54
#